data_AF-A0A7C7L3B7-F1
#
_entry.id   AF-A0A7C7L3B7-F1
#
_cell.length_a   1.000
_cell.length_b   1.000
_cell.length_c   1.000
_cell.angle_alpha   90.00
_cell.angle_beta   90.00
_cell.angle_gamma   90.00
#
_symmetry.space_group_name_H-M   'P 1'
#
loop_
_entity.id
_entity.type
_entity.pdbx_description
1 polymer ?
#
loop_
_entity_poly.entity_id
_entity_poly.type
_entity_poly.pdbx_seq_one_letter_code
_entity_poly.pdbx_strand_id
1 'polypeptide(L)'
;MSGAWVYNTARISDSLAMVIPVWFSSDVPRGSILQLLCDSLMGWEAFVRPENLVLVVDGEQPHVEWALERLRGMLRGDAWRIEMLKTNLGKGGAVAHGIECALAGSDVQCVVIRDADNDHLLADLPPMVTVWQGVCEALRTCDVVVVGARHNLTAPLGWLRAQWETFLNHLIMQVVSYCRHRQGDAPCW
;
A
#
# COMPACT_ATOMS: atom_id res chain seq x y z
N MET A 1 -10.37 34.35 2.90
CA MET A 1 -9.63 34.03 1.67
C MET A 1 -10.00 32.62 1.27
N SER A 2 -10.84 32.47 0.25
CA SER A 2 -11.30 31.18 -0.26
C SER A 2 -10.24 30.61 -1.21
N GLY A 3 -9.36 29.75 -0.69
CA GLY A 3 -8.47 28.96 -1.51
C GLY A 3 -9.18 27.69 -1.95
N ALA A 4 -9.72 27.68 -3.16
CA ALA A 4 -10.06 26.41 -3.81
C ALA A 4 -8.73 25.67 -4.05
N TRP A 5 -8.46 24.64 -3.26
CA TRP A 5 -7.36 23.70 -3.49
C TRP A 5 -7.71 22.89 -4.75
N VAL A 6 -7.45 23.47 -5.93
CA VAL A 6 -7.45 22.71 -7.17
C VAL A 6 -6.24 21.80 -7.09
N TYR A 7 -6.47 20.49 -6.95
CA TYR A 7 -5.43 19.48 -6.99
C TYR A 7 -4.65 19.65 -8.30
N ASN A 8 -3.42 20.16 -8.22
CA ASN A 8 -2.49 20.07 -9.33
C ASN A 8 -1.92 18.66 -9.34
N THR A 9 -2.70 17.72 -9.88
CA THR A 9 -2.36 16.29 -9.98
C THR A 9 -0.99 16.06 -10.62
N ALA A 10 -0.60 16.91 -11.58
CA ALA A 10 0.71 16.86 -12.23
C ALA A 10 1.90 17.10 -11.27
N ARG A 11 1.72 17.89 -10.21
CA ARG A 11 2.77 18.06 -9.18
C ARG A 11 2.84 16.89 -8.21
N ILE A 12 1.72 16.21 -7.97
CA ILE A 12 1.66 15.09 -7.05
C ILE A 12 2.37 13.88 -7.67
N SER A 13 2.12 13.60 -8.96
CA SER A 13 2.66 12.41 -9.63
C SER A 13 4.19 12.32 -9.70
N ASP A 14 4.89 13.45 -9.78
CA ASP A 14 6.35 13.48 -9.87
C ASP A 14 7.05 13.15 -8.53
N SER A 15 6.38 13.47 -7.42
CA SER A 15 6.91 13.34 -6.06
C SER A 15 6.50 12.05 -5.35
N LEU A 16 5.59 11.27 -5.93
CA LEU A 16 5.04 10.07 -5.34
C LEU A 16 5.57 8.79 -5.99
N ALA A 17 5.80 7.78 -5.15
CA ALA A 17 5.86 6.40 -5.57
C ALA A 17 4.76 5.58 -4.91
N MET A 18 4.33 4.53 -5.60
CA MET A 18 3.36 3.58 -5.09
C MET A 18 4.00 2.21 -5.00
N VAL A 19 3.98 1.62 -3.81
CA VAL A 19 4.47 0.28 -3.53
C VAL A 19 3.26 -0.61 -3.26
N ILE A 20 3.16 -1.70 -4.02
CA ILE A 20 2.11 -2.70 -3.85
C ILE A 20 2.78 -4.05 -3.55
N PRO A 21 2.79 -4.52 -2.29
CA PRO A 21 3.20 -5.89 -1.99
C PRO A 21 2.17 -6.87 -2.54
N VAL A 22 2.64 -7.88 -3.25
CA VAL A 22 1.82 -8.88 -3.93
C VAL A 22 2.16 -10.27 -3.41
N TRP A 23 1.15 -10.93 -2.83
CA TRP A 23 1.23 -12.33 -2.45
C TRP A 23 -0.14 -12.98 -2.54
N PHE A 24 -0.20 -14.15 -3.18
CA PHE A 24 -1.41 -14.97 -3.25
C PHE A 24 -1.06 -16.41 -2.93
N SER A 25 -1.86 -17.05 -2.07
CA SER A 25 -1.77 -18.49 -1.83
C SER A 25 -1.90 -19.27 -3.14
N SER A 26 -1.20 -20.40 -3.24
CA SER A 26 -1.28 -21.31 -4.39
C SER A 26 -2.70 -21.83 -4.66
N ASP A 27 -3.59 -21.77 -3.65
CA ASP A 27 -4.96 -22.25 -3.75
C ASP A 27 -5.90 -21.22 -4.40
N VAL A 28 -5.46 -19.96 -4.58
CA VAL A 28 -6.27 -18.93 -5.22
C VAL A 28 -6.31 -19.18 -6.73
N PRO A 29 -7.50 -19.30 -7.35
CA PRO A 29 -7.60 -19.52 -8.78
C PRO A 29 -6.94 -18.39 -9.58
N ARG A 30 -6.18 -18.72 -10.64
CA ARG A 30 -5.47 -17.74 -11.48
C ARG A 30 -6.36 -16.62 -12.01
N GLY A 31 -7.60 -16.93 -12.38
CA GLY A 31 -8.57 -15.93 -12.82
C GLY A 31 -8.90 -14.90 -11.74
N SER A 32 -9.04 -15.33 -10.49
CA SER A 32 -9.26 -14.45 -9.34
C SER A 32 -8.04 -13.56 -9.07
N ILE A 33 -6.83 -14.11 -9.18
CA ILE A 33 -5.59 -13.34 -9.04
C ILE A 33 -5.51 -12.24 -10.11
N LEU A 34 -5.75 -12.61 -11.38
CA LEU A 34 -5.76 -11.66 -12.49
C LEU A 34 -6.80 -10.55 -12.27
N GLN A 35 -8.01 -10.90 -11.84
CA GLN A 35 -9.07 -9.93 -11.58
C GLN A 35 -8.72 -8.99 -10.42
N LEU A 36 -8.29 -9.52 -9.28
CA LEU A 36 -7.92 -8.72 -8.10
C LEU A 36 -6.75 -7.77 -8.41
N LEU A 37 -5.75 -8.24 -9.13
CA LEU A 37 -4.64 -7.39 -9.58
C LEU A 37 -5.10 -6.36 -10.60
N CYS A 38 -5.98 -6.71 -11.53
CA CYS A 38 -6.56 -5.74 -12.49
C CYS A 38 -7.29 -4.62 -11.75
N ASP A 39 -8.18 -4.97 -10.81
CA ASP A 39 -8.95 -4.01 -10.03
C ASP A 39 -8.05 -3.16 -9.12
N SER A 40 -7.02 -3.78 -8.54
CA SER A 40 -6.00 -3.07 -7.75
C SER A 40 -5.13 -2.16 -8.61
N LEU A 41 -4.91 -2.45 -9.89
CA LEU A 41 -4.08 -1.65 -10.79
C LEU A 41 -4.91 -0.74 -11.71
N MET A 42 -6.21 -0.61 -11.50
CA MET A 42 -7.01 0.29 -12.33
C MET A 42 -6.90 1.72 -11.81
N GLY A 43 -6.47 2.67 -12.66
CA GLY A 43 -6.48 4.10 -12.36
C GLY A 43 -5.28 4.64 -11.57
N TRP A 44 -4.22 3.85 -11.35
CA TRP A 44 -3.00 4.31 -10.66
C TRP A 44 -2.32 5.46 -11.42
N GLU A 45 -2.48 5.50 -12.74
CA GLU A 45 -1.80 6.44 -13.65
C GLU A 45 -2.22 7.89 -13.40
N ALA A 46 -3.34 8.12 -12.70
CA ALA A 46 -3.76 9.44 -12.28
C ALA A 46 -2.92 10.01 -11.12
N PHE A 47 -2.11 9.17 -10.45
CA PHE A 47 -1.48 9.53 -9.18
C PHE A 47 0.04 9.37 -9.14
N VAL A 48 0.62 8.44 -9.89
CA VAL A 48 2.07 8.20 -9.93
C VAL A 48 2.54 8.01 -11.36
N ARG A 49 3.79 8.37 -11.63
CA ARG A 49 4.44 8.02 -12.90
C ARG A 49 4.60 6.49 -13.02
N PRO A 50 4.54 5.92 -14.24
CA PRO A 50 4.69 4.48 -14.44
C PRO A 50 5.94 3.88 -13.79
N GLU A 51 7.08 4.57 -13.92
CA GLU A 51 8.36 4.18 -13.35
C GLU A 51 8.44 4.30 -11.82
N ASN A 52 7.46 4.96 -11.19
CA ASN A 52 7.33 5.10 -9.74
C ASN A 52 6.30 4.11 -9.14
N LEU A 53 5.68 3.25 -9.97
CA LEU A 53 4.87 2.13 -9.51
C LEU A 53 5.75 0.88 -9.35
N VAL A 54 5.83 0.38 -8.11
CA VAL A 54 6.64 -0.78 -7.72
C VAL A 54 5.72 -1.89 -7.21
N LEU A 55 5.69 -2.99 -7.92
CA LEU A 55 4.99 -4.22 -7.53
C LEU A 55 6.03 -5.18 -6.95
N VAL A 56 5.86 -5.62 -5.71
CA VAL A 56 6.81 -6.54 -5.06
C VAL A 56 6.15 -7.89 -4.87
N VAL A 57 6.55 -8.88 -5.64
CA VAL A 57 6.05 -10.26 -5.52
C VAL A 57 6.90 -10.99 -4.49
N ASP A 58 6.27 -11.35 -3.36
CA ASP A 58 6.98 -11.86 -2.19
C ASP A 58 7.21 -13.38 -2.27
N GLY A 59 8.39 -13.80 -2.72
CA GLY A 59 8.73 -15.19 -2.98
C GLY A 59 8.37 -15.65 -4.40
N GLU A 60 8.87 -16.83 -4.77
CA GLU A 60 8.61 -17.43 -6.08
C GLU A 60 7.11 -17.76 -6.26
N GLN A 61 6.41 -16.97 -7.08
CA GLN A 61 4.97 -17.12 -7.34
C GLN A 61 4.67 -17.09 -8.85
N PRO A 62 4.92 -18.20 -9.58
CA PRO A 62 4.73 -18.26 -11.04
C PRO A 62 3.30 -17.92 -11.49
N HIS A 63 2.30 -18.18 -10.66
CA HIS A 63 0.91 -17.83 -10.93
C HIS A 63 0.62 -16.33 -10.85
N VAL A 64 1.35 -15.60 -9.99
CA VAL A 64 1.28 -14.12 -9.90
C VAL A 64 2.05 -13.49 -11.05
N GLU A 65 3.25 -13.99 -11.34
CA GLU A 65 4.07 -13.54 -12.47
C GLU A 65 3.28 -13.61 -13.78
N TRP A 66 2.65 -14.76 -14.05
CA TRP A 66 1.75 -14.93 -15.20
C TRP A 66 0.63 -13.88 -15.27
N ALA A 67 0.04 -13.51 -14.14
CA ALA A 67 -1.03 -12.53 -14.10
C ALA A 67 -0.50 -11.13 -14.41
N LEU A 68 0.63 -10.75 -13.80
CA LEU A 68 1.28 -9.45 -14.03
C LEU A 68 1.74 -9.28 -15.48
N GLU A 69 2.29 -10.33 -16.11
CA GLU A 69 2.65 -10.30 -17.53
C GLU A 69 1.45 -9.99 -18.42
N ARG A 70 0.28 -10.58 -18.13
CA ARG A 70 -0.95 -10.29 -18.88
C ARG A 70 -1.44 -8.87 -18.66
N LEU A 71 -1.36 -8.38 -17.42
CA LEU A 71 -1.82 -7.03 -17.08
C LEU A 71 -0.93 -5.95 -17.67
N ARG A 72 0.38 -6.19 -17.84
CA ARG A 72 1.28 -5.22 -18.49
C ARG A 72 0.76 -4.78 -19.85
N GLY A 73 0.33 -5.74 -20.69
CA GLY A 73 -0.24 -5.43 -22.01
C GLY A 73 -1.59 -4.71 -21.96
N MET A 74 -2.37 -4.91 -20.88
CA MET A 74 -3.72 -4.32 -20.74
C MET A 74 -3.69 -2.91 -20.15
N LEU A 75 -2.77 -2.63 -19.24
CA LEU A 75 -2.77 -1.42 -18.39
C LEU A 75 -1.54 -0.52 -18.64
N ARG A 76 -0.95 -0.61 -19.84
CA ARG A 76 0.28 0.15 -20.22
C ARG A 76 1.41 -0.03 -19.20
N GLY A 77 1.57 -1.26 -18.71
CA GLY A 77 2.47 -1.59 -17.62
C GLY A 77 3.93 -1.84 -17.99
N ASP A 78 4.33 -1.51 -19.22
CA ASP A 78 5.69 -1.71 -19.72
C ASP A 78 6.74 -0.95 -18.90
N ALA A 79 6.33 0.13 -18.24
CA ALA A 79 7.19 0.96 -17.39
C ALA A 79 7.06 0.66 -15.89
N TRP A 80 6.22 -0.29 -15.48
CA TRP A 80 6.14 -0.70 -14.06
C TRP A 80 7.40 -1.43 -13.63
N ARG A 81 7.85 -1.14 -12.41
CA ARG A 81 8.87 -1.96 -11.75
C ARG A 81 8.19 -3.16 -11.09
N ILE A 82 8.63 -4.36 -11.44
CA ILE A 82 8.17 -5.60 -10.82
C ILE A 82 9.38 -6.26 -10.17
N GLU A 83 9.38 -6.32 -8.85
CA GLU A 83 10.44 -6.93 -8.05
C GLU A 83 10.00 -8.32 -7.60
N MET A 84 10.65 -9.35 -8.13
CA MET A 84 10.39 -10.74 -7.78
C MET A 84 11.37 -11.18 -6.70
N LEU A 85 10.90 -11.31 -5.46
CA LEU A 85 11.73 -11.81 -4.36
C LEU A 85 11.86 -13.33 -4.46
N LYS A 86 13.07 -13.86 -4.22
CA LYS A 86 13.31 -15.31 -4.26
C LYS A 86 12.70 -16.04 -3.06
N THR A 87 12.64 -15.37 -1.91
CA THR A 87 12.15 -15.92 -0.65
C THR A 87 11.00 -15.06 -0.15
N ASN A 88 9.99 -15.69 0.43
CA ASN A 88 8.92 -14.99 1.12
C ASN A 88 9.48 -14.35 2.41
N LEU A 89 9.55 -13.02 2.43
CA LEU A 89 10.01 -12.20 3.57
C LEU A 89 8.84 -11.71 4.43
N GLY A 90 7.61 -12.03 4.04
CA GLY A 90 6.39 -11.47 4.57
C GLY A 90 6.13 -10.06 4.07
N LYS A 91 4.88 -9.60 4.24
CA LYS A 91 4.40 -8.29 3.77
C LYS A 91 5.31 -7.13 4.19
N GLY A 92 5.81 -7.14 5.43
CA GLY A 92 6.72 -6.10 5.92
C GLY A 92 8.05 -6.06 5.15
N GLY A 93 8.64 -7.22 4.88
CA GLY A 93 9.86 -7.32 4.08
C GLY A 93 9.63 -6.90 2.62
N ALA A 94 8.51 -7.30 2.02
CA ALA A 94 8.14 -6.89 0.67
C ALA A 94 7.93 -5.36 0.57
N VAL A 95 7.26 -4.75 1.55
CA VAL A 95 7.08 -3.29 1.62
C VAL A 95 8.42 -2.58 1.77
N ALA A 96 9.29 -3.02 2.68
CA ALA A 96 10.60 -2.43 2.89
C ALA A 96 11.43 -2.46 1.60
N HIS A 97 11.48 -3.61 0.93
CA HIS A 97 12.16 -3.74 -0.36
C HIS A 97 11.57 -2.82 -1.43
N GLY A 98 10.24 -2.73 -1.52
CA GLY A 98 9.57 -1.84 -2.47
C GLY A 98 9.89 -0.36 -2.22
N ILE A 99 9.98 0.07 -0.97
CA ILE A 99 10.41 1.43 -0.60
C ILE A 99 11.85 1.67 -1.05
N GLU A 100 12.77 0.75 -0.77
CA GLU A 100 14.17 0.85 -1.22
C GLU A 100 14.26 1.01 -2.75
N CYS A 101 13.52 0.18 -3.50
CA CYS A 101 13.47 0.26 -4.96
C CYS A 101 12.82 1.55 -5.47
N ALA A 102 11.78 2.06 -4.78
CA ALA A 102 11.13 3.31 -5.13
C ALA A 102 12.05 4.52 -4.94
N LEU A 103 12.86 4.52 -3.88
CA LEU A 103 13.80 5.60 -3.55
C LEU A 103 15.11 5.51 -4.34
N ALA A 104 15.46 4.34 -4.87
CA ALA A 104 16.68 4.16 -5.65
C ALA A 104 16.68 5.01 -6.93
N GLY A 105 17.47 6.08 -6.93
CA GLY A 105 17.71 6.94 -8.09
C GLY A 105 16.51 7.79 -8.51
N SER A 106 15.57 8.06 -7.60
CA SER A 106 14.38 8.87 -7.86
C SER A 106 14.35 10.12 -6.99
N ASP A 107 13.67 11.17 -7.46
CA ASP A 107 13.36 12.38 -6.69
C ASP A 107 12.03 12.24 -5.91
N VAL A 108 11.64 10.99 -5.60
CA VAL A 108 10.40 10.70 -4.85
C VAL A 108 10.54 11.22 -3.43
N GLN A 109 9.53 11.93 -2.96
CA GLN A 109 9.48 12.54 -1.62
C GLN A 109 8.52 11.79 -0.69
N CYS A 110 7.56 11.05 -1.25
CA CYS A 110 6.58 10.32 -0.48
C CYS A 110 6.27 8.98 -1.14
N VAL A 111 6.24 7.92 -0.33
CA VAL A 111 5.89 6.58 -0.75
C VAL A 111 4.52 6.23 -0.20
N VAL A 112 3.65 5.73 -1.06
CA VAL A 112 2.32 5.25 -0.75
C VAL A 112 2.36 3.72 -0.79
N ILE A 113 1.77 3.07 0.20
CA ILE A 113 1.67 1.61 0.24
C ILE A 113 0.20 1.23 0.07
N ARG A 114 -0.07 0.26 -0.82
CA ARG A 114 -1.43 -0.24 -1.07
C ARG A 114 -1.42 -1.75 -1.26
N ASP A 115 -2.43 -2.43 -0.72
CA ASP A 115 -2.58 -3.88 -0.89
C ASP A 115 -3.13 -4.26 -2.28
N ALA A 116 -2.79 -5.47 -2.72
CA ALA A 116 -3.16 -6.05 -4.00
C ALA A 116 -4.54 -6.78 -4.01
N ASP A 117 -5.41 -6.48 -3.03
CA ASP A 117 -6.70 -7.14 -2.81
C ASP A 117 -7.92 -6.24 -3.11
N ASN A 118 -7.68 -5.03 -3.63
CA ASN A 118 -8.69 -4.01 -3.90
C ASN A 118 -9.47 -3.51 -2.65
N ASP A 119 -8.99 -3.76 -1.43
CA ASP A 119 -9.64 -3.28 -0.19
C ASP A 119 -9.27 -1.81 0.15
N HIS A 120 -8.48 -1.16 -0.71
CA HIS A 120 -8.04 0.23 -0.60
C HIS A 120 -8.47 1.02 -1.84
N LEU A 121 -9.17 2.15 -1.66
CA LEU A 121 -9.63 2.98 -2.77
C LEU A 121 -8.54 3.98 -3.16
N LEU A 122 -8.20 4.07 -4.44
CA LEU A 122 -7.27 5.09 -4.94
C LEU A 122 -7.77 6.52 -4.69
N ALA A 123 -9.09 6.71 -4.60
CA ALA A 123 -9.70 8.00 -4.28
C ALA A 123 -9.32 8.53 -2.88
N ASP A 124 -8.83 7.67 -1.99
CA ASP A 124 -8.36 8.07 -0.66
C ASP A 124 -6.96 8.72 -0.71
N LEU A 125 -6.22 8.55 -1.82
CA LEU A 125 -4.85 9.03 -1.91
C LEU A 125 -4.73 10.57 -1.91
N PRO A 126 -5.47 11.35 -2.71
CA PRO A 126 -5.37 12.82 -2.69
C PRO A 126 -5.57 13.47 -1.30
N PRO A 127 -6.59 13.13 -0.50
CA PRO A 127 -6.73 13.69 0.83
C PRO A 127 -5.58 13.26 1.77
N MET A 128 -5.09 12.02 1.67
CA MET A 128 -3.93 11.57 2.45
C MET A 128 -2.66 12.38 2.13
N VAL A 129 -2.40 12.63 0.85
CA VAL A 129 -1.26 13.46 0.40
C VAL A 129 -1.41 14.90 0.88
N THR A 130 -2.63 15.44 0.89
CA THR A 130 -2.90 16.79 1.40
C THR A 130 -2.62 16.87 2.90
N VAL A 131 -3.02 15.86 3.68
CA VAL A 131 -2.70 15.77 5.11
C VAL A 131 -1.19 15.70 5.31
N TRP A 132 -0.48 14.85 4.56
CA TRP A 132 0.97 14.74 4.62
C TRP A 132 1.65 16.09 4.36
N GLN A 133 1.31 16.76 3.25
CA GLN A 133 1.87 18.07 2.90
C GLN A 133 1.61 19.13 3.98
N GLY A 134 0.37 19.21 4.49
CA GLY A 134 0.00 20.18 5.52
C GLY A 134 0.76 19.95 6.83
N VAL A 135 0.95 18.68 7.24
CA VAL A 135 1.72 18.35 8.44
C VAL A 135 3.21 18.66 8.23
N CYS A 136 3.77 18.30 7.07
CA CYS A 136 5.15 18.61 6.73
C CYS A 136 5.43 20.12 6.76
N GLU A 137 4.54 20.93 6.19
CA GLU A 137 4.65 22.39 6.19
C GLU A 137 4.53 22.96 7.61
N ALA A 138 3.53 22.53 8.38
CA ALA A 138 3.28 23.03 9.73
C ALA A 138 4.41 22.70 10.72
N LEU A 139 4.98 21.50 10.61
CA LEU A 139 6.02 21.02 11.52
C LEU A 139 7.44 21.20 10.97
N ARG A 140 7.59 21.66 9.72
CA ARG A 140 8.87 21.80 9.00
C ARG A 140 9.70 20.50 9.03
N THR A 141 9.05 19.37 8.79
CA THR A 141 9.67 18.04 8.79
C THR A 141 9.17 17.20 7.63
N CYS A 142 10.00 16.27 7.15
CA CYS A 142 9.61 15.22 6.21
C CYS A 142 9.30 13.89 6.90
N ASP A 143 9.52 13.79 8.21
CA ASP A 143 9.34 12.56 9.01
C ASP A 143 7.88 12.37 9.41
N VAL A 144 7.00 12.27 8.41
CA VAL A 144 5.55 12.19 8.59
C VAL A 144 5.03 10.90 7.98
N VAL A 145 4.30 10.12 8.79
CA VAL A 145 3.55 8.95 8.34
C VAL A 145 2.06 9.27 8.40
N VAL A 146 1.37 9.12 7.27
CA VAL A 146 -0.08 9.22 7.20
C VAL A 146 -0.66 7.83 7.03
N VAL A 147 -1.53 7.43 7.96
CA VAL A 147 -2.16 6.11 7.95
C VAL A 147 -3.63 6.27 7.59
N GLY A 148 -4.07 5.61 6.52
CA GLY A 148 -5.48 5.49 6.18
C GLY A 148 -6.19 4.69 7.27
N ALA A 149 -7.29 5.20 7.81
CA ALA A 149 -8.03 4.56 8.89
C ALA A 149 -9.48 4.29 8.47
N ARG A 150 -9.97 3.10 8.80
CA ARG A 150 -11.38 2.75 8.69
C ARG A 150 -12.07 3.10 10.00
N HIS A 151 -12.76 4.24 10.04
CA HIS A 151 -13.56 4.61 11.22
C HIS A 151 -14.79 3.70 11.43
N ASN A 152 -15.21 2.99 10.37
CA ASN A 152 -16.28 2.01 10.44
C ASN A 152 -15.85 0.75 9.68
N LEU A 153 -15.51 -0.32 10.40
CA LEU A 153 -15.15 -1.62 9.80
C LEU A 153 -16.34 -2.32 9.14
N THR A 154 -17.57 -2.08 9.63
CA THR A 154 -18.77 -2.79 9.14
C THR A 154 -19.18 -2.38 7.73
N ALA A 155 -18.96 -1.12 7.35
CA ALA A 155 -19.34 -0.62 6.04
C ALA A 155 -18.56 -1.27 4.88
N PRO A 156 -17.21 -1.34 4.91
CA PRO A 156 -16.44 -1.98 3.84
C PRO A 156 -16.36 -3.51 3.94
N LEU A 157 -16.38 -4.08 5.15
CA LEU A 157 -16.09 -5.52 5.34
C LEU A 157 -17.34 -6.38 5.58
N GLY A 158 -18.49 -5.74 5.83
CA GLY A 158 -19.65 -6.40 6.38
C GLY A 158 -19.50 -6.72 7.87
N TRP A 159 -20.62 -7.01 8.54
CA TRP A 159 -20.66 -7.12 9.99
C TRP A 159 -19.73 -8.23 10.54
N LEU A 160 -19.77 -9.43 9.97
CA LEU A 160 -19.03 -10.58 10.50
C LEU A 160 -17.51 -10.37 10.43
N ARG A 161 -16.98 -9.97 9.27
CA ARG A 161 -15.54 -9.71 9.07
C ARG A 161 -15.09 -8.54 9.96
N ALA A 162 -15.93 -7.51 10.12
CA ALA A 162 -15.64 -6.41 11.03
C ALA A 162 -15.55 -6.84 12.51
N GLN A 163 -16.46 -7.70 12.99
CA GLN A 163 -16.39 -8.23 14.36
C GLN A 163 -15.14 -9.08 14.57
N TRP A 164 -14.83 -9.94 13.60
CA TRP A 164 -13.64 -10.78 13.64
C TRP A 164 -12.35 -9.96 13.69
N GLU A 165 -12.23 -8.95 12.83
CA GLU A 165 -11.08 -8.04 12.80
C GLU A 165 -10.96 -7.24 14.10
N THR A 166 -12.07 -6.75 14.66
CA THR A 166 -12.08 -6.05 15.95
C THR A 166 -11.55 -6.95 17.08
N PHE A 167 -12.02 -8.20 17.12
CA PHE A 167 -11.57 -9.18 18.11
C PHE A 167 -10.08 -9.53 17.94
N LEU A 168 -9.63 -9.82 16.72
CA LEU A 168 -8.23 -10.14 16.45
C LEU A 168 -7.31 -8.98 16.77
N ASN A 169 -7.66 -7.75 16.38
CA ASN A 169 -6.86 -6.56 16.68
C ASN A 169 -6.74 -6.38 18.20
N HIS A 170 -7.83 -6.58 18.94
CA HIS A 170 -7.79 -6.52 20.40
C HIS A 170 -6.87 -7.59 20.99
N LEU A 171 -7.00 -8.85 20.55
CA LEU A 171 -6.17 -9.95 21.02
C LEU A 171 -4.68 -9.72 20.73
N ILE A 172 -4.34 -9.28 19.51
CA ILE A 172 -2.96 -8.97 19.11
C ILE A 172 -2.39 -7.88 20.01
N MET A 173 -3.13 -6.79 20.26
CA MET A 173 -2.68 -5.73 21.16
C MET A 173 -2.45 -6.23 22.59
N GLN A 174 -3.33 -7.11 23.10
CA GLN A 174 -3.13 -7.72 24.42
C GLN A 174 -1.88 -8.61 24.47
N VAL A 175 -1.64 -9.41 23.43
CA VAL A 175 -0.45 -10.28 23.32
C VAL A 175 0.83 -9.45 23.23
N VAL A 176 0.86 -8.43 22.38
CA VAL A 176 2.00 -7.52 22.24
C VAL A 176 2.29 -6.83 23.56
N SER A 177 1.27 -6.26 24.22
CA SER A 177 1.40 -5.63 25.53
C SER A 177 1.94 -6.59 26.59
N TYR A 178 1.44 -7.84 26.63
CA TYR A 178 1.94 -8.88 27.53
C TYR A 178 3.42 -9.21 27.26
N CYS A 179 3.79 -9.41 25.99
CA CYS A 179 5.17 -9.70 25.59
C CYS A 179 6.12 -8.56 25.95
N ARG A 180 5.73 -7.30 25.70
CA ARG A 180 6.50 -6.11 26.10
C ARG A 180 6.65 -6.00 27.61
N HIS A 181 5.58 -6.23 28.36
CA HIS A 181 5.65 -6.23 29.82
C HIS A 181 6.63 -7.28 30.37
N ARG A 182 6.66 -8.49 29.77
CA ARG A 182 7.65 -9.51 30.10
C ARG A 182 9.10 -9.12 29.79
N GLN A 183 9.32 -8.16 28.90
CA GLN A 183 10.63 -7.62 28.53
C GLN A 183 11.03 -6.41 29.39
N GLY A 184 10.16 -5.94 30.29
CA GLY A 184 10.43 -4.77 31.15
C GLY A 184 10.03 -3.43 30.53
N ASP A 185 9.39 -3.44 29.36
CA ASP A 185 8.87 -2.23 28.73
C ASP A 185 7.59 -1.75 29.42
N ALA A 186 7.41 -0.43 29.46
CA ALA A 186 6.15 0.17 29.88
C ALA A 186 5.01 -0.16 28.89
N PRO A 187 3.77 -0.33 29.37
CA PRO A 187 2.63 -0.52 28.49
C PRO A 187 2.43 0.71 27.61
N CYS A 188 2.20 0.48 26.32
CA CYS A 188 1.85 1.49 25.34
C CYS A 188 0.37 1.32 25.04
N TRP A 189 -0.42 2.36 25.31
CA TRP A 189 -1.82 2.45 24.94
C TRP A 189 -1.95 3.47 23.82
#